data_AF-A0A953YXZ5-F1
#
_entry.id   AF-A0A953YXZ5-F1
#
_cell.length_a   1.000
_cell.length_b   1.000
_cell.length_c   1.000
_cell.angle_alpha   90.00
_cell.angle_beta   90.00
_cell.angle_gamma   90.00
#
_symmetry.space_group_name_H-M   'P 1'
#
loop_
_entity.id
_entity.type
_entity.pdbx_description
1 polymer ?
#
loop_
_entity_poly.entity_id
_entity_poly.type
_entity_poly.pdbx_seq_one_letter_code
_entity_poly.pdbx_strand_id
1 'polypeptide(L)'
;AYFRAQGLFGVPRAGEIDYTKVVTLDLGDVTPSLAGPKRPQDRIELGKLATRFPELFSAPMSDNGFNRPAEVLHTRVQVQPHGDEHAPQSPPVPAGAPLDVVEMEANRSTLAAATAVAEAPPKPAAARGYSLGNGDVLIAAITSCTNTSNPGVLLAAGLLAKKAVEAGLKVAPHIKTSLAP
;
A
#
# COMPACT_ATOMS: atom_id res chain seq x y z
N ALA A 1 39.21 11.23 1.35
CA ALA A 1 40.54 11.16 1.98
C ALA A 1 40.47 10.52 3.36
N TYR A 2 39.68 11.05 4.29
CA TYR A 2 39.54 10.53 5.66
C TYR A 2 39.22 9.02 5.76
N PHE A 3 38.10 8.53 5.18
CA PHE A 3 37.77 7.10 5.25
C PHE A 3 38.84 6.17 4.66
N ARG A 4 39.57 6.61 3.62
CA ARG A 4 40.69 5.85 3.06
C ARG A 4 41.86 5.79 4.05
N ALA A 5 42.20 6.91 4.68
CA ALA A 5 43.24 6.97 5.70
C ALA A 5 42.91 6.13 6.94
N GLN A 6 41.61 5.97 7.25
CA GLN A 6 41.13 5.14 8.36
C GLN A 6 40.94 3.65 7.97
N GLY A 7 41.16 3.27 6.70
CA GLY A 7 40.88 1.91 6.23
C GLY A 7 39.39 1.54 6.18
N LEU A 8 38.49 2.53 6.23
CA LEU A 8 37.02 2.37 6.25
C LEU A 8 36.38 2.71 4.90
N PHE A 9 37.15 2.74 3.81
CA PHE A 9 36.66 3.09 2.49
C PHE A 9 36.48 1.85 1.62
N GLY A 10 35.25 1.62 1.16
CA GLY A 10 34.90 0.53 0.25
C GLY A 10 34.03 -0.53 0.90
N VAL A 11 33.54 -1.47 0.09
CA VAL A 11 32.82 -2.66 0.56
C VAL A 11 33.85 -3.78 0.72
N PRO A 12 33.98 -4.39 1.92
CA PRO A 12 34.86 -5.53 2.14
C PRO A 12 34.50 -6.69 1.21
N ARG A 13 35.50 -7.37 0.66
CA ARG A 13 35.30 -8.60 -0.11
C ARG A 13 34.97 -9.76 0.84
N ALA A 14 34.37 -10.81 0.28
CA ALA A 14 34.09 -12.03 1.02
C ALA A 14 35.39 -12.56 1.68
N GLY A 15 35.34 -12.79 3.00
CA GLY A 15 36.47 -13.26 3.78
C GLY A 15 37.40 -12.16 4.35
N GLU A 16 37.18 -10.88 4.04
CA GLU A 16 37.98 -9.79 4.62
C GLU A 16 37.53 -9.37 6.03
N ILE A 17 36.34 -9.81 6.47
CA ILE A 17 35.79 -9.55 7.81
C ILE A 17 35.26 -10.85 8.40
N ASP A 18 35.62 -11.10 9.66
CA ASP A 18 35.11 -12.22 10.47
C ASP A 18 33.74 -11.86 11.06
N TYR A 19 32.67 -12.27 10.38
CA TYR A 19 31.30 -12.11 10.85
C TYR A 19 30.88 -13.28 11.76
N THR A 20 30.09 -13.01 12.80
CA THR A 20 29.49 -14.07 13.64
C THR A 20 28.58 -15.02 12.85
N LYS A 21 27.93 -14.49 11.81
CA LYS A 21 27.05 -15.23 10.90
C LYS A 21 27.17 -14.66 9.50
N VAL A 22 27.19 -15.54 8.51
CA VAL A 22 27.15 -15.19 7.08
C VAL A 22 25.86 -15.76 6.50
N VAL A 23 25.12 -14.94 5.76
CA VAL A 23 23.89 -15.32 5.05
C VAL A 23 24.08 -14.99 3.58
N THR A 24 23.59 -15.86 2.70
CA THR A 24 23.68 -15.71 1.25
C THR A 24 22.30 -15.51 0.65
N LEU A 25 22.19 -14.60 -0.31
CA LEU A 25 21.00 -14.37 -1.11
C LEU A 25 21.40 -14.29 -2.58
N ASP A 26 20.83 -15.15 -3.41
CA ASP A 26 20.94 -15.02 -4.87
C ASP A 26 19.93 -14.00 -5.37
N LEU A 27 20.40 -12.98 -6.09
CA LEU A 27 19.53 -11.95 -6.66
C LEU A 27 18.72 -12.47 -7.86
N GLY A 28 19.15 -13.56 -8.50
CA GLY A 28 18.42 -14.23 -9.58
C GLY A 28 17.12 -14.88 -9.11
N ASP A 29 17.04 -15.26 -7.85
CA ASP A 29 15.85 -15.87 -7.23
C ASP A 29 14.82 -14.83 -6.75
N VAL A 30 15.16 -13.54 -6.79
CA VAL A 30 14.29 -12.47 -6.30
C VAL A 30 13.13 -12.25 -7.27
N THR A 31 11.91 -12.47 -6.78
CA THR A 31 10.67 -12.23 -7.54
C THR A 31 9.88 -11.05 -6.98
N PRO A 32 9.13 -10.31 -7.83
CA PRO A 32 8.22 -9.27 -7.37
C PRO A 32 7.24 -9.82 -6.33
N SER A 33 7.12 -9.15 -5.20
CA SER A 33 6.32 -9.61 -4.07
C SER A 33 5.71 -8.45 -3.30
N LEU A 34 4.67 -8.75 -2.53
CA LEU A 34 4.05 -7.89 -1.54
C LEU A 34 4.33 -8.44 -0.14
N ALA A 35 4.21 -7.59 0.87
CA ALA A 35 4.26 -7.97 2.27
C ALA A 35 2.89 -7.75 2.92
N GLY A 36 2.41 -8.74 3.69
CA GLY A 36 1.15 -8.66 4.41
C GLY A 36 0.39 -9.99 4.43
N PRO A 37 -0.89 -9.97 4.83
CA PRO A 37 -1.72 -8.79 5.10
C PRO A 37 -1.54 -8.18 6.49
N LYS A 38 -0.84 -8.86 7.41
CA LYS A 38 -0.74 -8.43 8.82
C LYS A 38 0.65 -7.94 9.24
N ARG A 39 1.73 -8.52 8.69
CA ARG A 39 3.10 -8.24 9.16
C ARG A 39 4.08 -8.04 8.01
N PRO A 40 5.12 -7.20 8.16
CA PRO A 40 6.06 -6.89 7.07
C PRO A 40 6.87 -8.10 6.56
N GLN A 41 7.12 -9.10 7.40
CA GLN A 41 7.83 -10.33 7.03
C GLN A 41 6.97 -11.34 6.26
N ASP A 42 5.65 -11.13 6.18
CA ASP A 42 4.73 -12.05 5.50
C ASP A 42 4.79 -11.83 3.99
N ARG A 43 5.76 -12.46 3.31
CA ARG A 43 6.00 -12.30 1.88
C ARG A 43 4.99 -13.10 1.05
N ILE A 44 4.36 -12.43 0.08
CA ILE A 44 3.50 -13.04 -0.94
C ILE A 44 4.03 -12.67 -2.32
N GLU A 45 4.42 -13.66 -3.12
CA GLU A 45 4.79 -13.42 -4.52
C GLU A 45 3.62 -12.82 -5.29
N LEU A 46 3.90 -11.81 -6.11
CA LEU A 46 2.85 -11.03 -6.77
C LEU A 46 1.95 -11.91 -7.65
N GLY A 47 2.54 -12.88 -8.36
CA GLY A 47 1.80 -13.85 -9.19
C GLY A 47 0.91 -14.82 -8.40
N LYS A 48 1.10 -14.95 -7.09
CA LYS A 48 0.31 -15.82 -6.21
C LYS A 48 -0.76 -15.07 -5.41
N LEU A 49 -0.80 -13.73 -5.49
CA LEU A 49 -1.70 -12.92 -4.65
C LEU A 49 -3.18 -13.31 -4.82
N ALA A 50 -3.63 -13.49 -6.07
CA ALA A 50 -5.02 -13.81 -6.39
C ALA A 50 -5.50 -15.15 -5.79
N THR A 51 -4.59 -16.11 -5.65
CA THR A 51 -4.85 -17.41 -5.00
C THR A 51 -4.69 -17.30 -3.48
N ARG A 52 -3.67 -16.56 -3.02
CA ARG A 52 -3.32 -16.49 -1.61
C ARG A 52 -4.31 -15.68 -0.77
N PHE A 53 -4.92 -14.64 -1.34
CA PHE A 53 -5.89 -13.82 -0.61
C PHE A 53 -7.15 -14.62 -0.18
N PRO A 54 -7.82 -15.38 -1.04
CA PRO A 54 -8.92 -16.27 -0.64
C PRO A 54 -8.54 -17.28 0.46
N GLU A 55 -7.35 -17.87 0.39
CA GLU A 55 -6.86 -18.80 1.43
C GLU A 55 -6.74 -18.07 2.78
N LEU A 56 -6.10 -16.90 2.78
CA LEU A 56 -5.94 -16.08 3.97
C LEU A 56 -7.28 -15.52 4.49
N PHE A 57 -8.25 -15.30 3.63
CA PHE A 57 -9.59 -14.86 4.02
C PHE A 57 -10.22 -15.82 5.04
N SER A 58 -10.12 -17.12 4.78
CA SER A 58 -10.71 -18.16 5.64
C SER A 58 -9.77 -18.76 6.66
N ALA A 59 -8.45 -18.64 6.49
CA ALA A 59 -7.50 -19.19 7.44
C ALA A 59 -7.69 -18.62 8.86
N PRO A 60 -7.38 -19.41 9.91
CA PRO A 60 -7.40 -18.94 11.29
C PRO A 60 -6.46 -17.75 11.52
N MET A 61 -6.73 -16.95 12.55
CA MET A 61 -5.87 -15.81 12.88
C MET A 61 -4.44 -16.22 13.29
N SER A 62 -4.27 -17.41 13.86
CA SER A 62 -2.96 -18.01 14.17
C SER A 62 -2.09 -18.19 12.94
N ASP A 63 -2.72 -18.35 11.77
CA ASP A 63 -2.08 -18.65 10.50
C ASP A 63 -2.08 -17.41 9.59
N ASN A 64 -2.13 -16.22 10.21
CA ASN A 64 -2.24 -14.90 9.58
C ASN A 64 -3.52 -14.65 8.78
N GLY A 65 -4.53 -15.51 8.89
CA GLY A 65 -5.78 -15.33 8.17
C GLY A 65 -6.77 -14.38 8.85
N PHE A 66 -7.87 -14.09 8.16
CA PHE A 66 -8.94 -13.21 8.62
C PHE A 66 -10.07 -13.97 9.35
N ASN A 67 -10.02 -15.31 9.36
CA ASN A 67 -11.00 -16.18 10.00
C ASN A 67 -12.46 -15.87 9.56
N ARG A 68 -12.67 -15.70 8.25
CA ARG A 68 -13.97 -15.41 7.65
C ARG A 68 -14.54 -16.62 6.90
N PRO A 69 -15.86 -16.89 6.95
CA PRO A 69 -16.47 -17.97 6.18
C PRO A 69 -16.21 -17.80 4.67
N ALA A 70 -15.82 -18.86 3.97
CA ALA A 70 -15.45 -18.77 2.54
C ALA A 70 -16.63 -18.31 1.67
N GLU A 71 -17.86 -18.59 2.10
CA GLU A 71 -19.10 -18.29 1.41
C GLU A 71 -19.32 -16.78 1.25
N VAL A 72 -18.78 -15.96 2.16
CA VAL A 72 -18.93 -14.50 2.12
C VAL A 72 -17.79 -13.80 1.37
N LEU A 73 -16.81 -14.53 0.82
CA LEU A 73 -15.68 -13.95 0.11
C LEU A 73 -16.13 -13.09 -1.08
N HIS A 74 -17.10 -13.57 -1.84
CA HIS A 74 -17.61 -12.89 -3.03
C HIS A 74 -18.80 -11.96 -2.74
N THR A 75 -19.16 -11.76 -1.47
CA THR A 75 -20.20 -10.81 -1.11
C THR A 75 -19.76 -9.41 -1.51
N ARG A 76 -20.65 -8.70 -2.23
CA ARG A 76 -20.47 -7.28 -2.56
C ARG A 76 -21.54 -6.45 -1.87
N VAL A 77 -21.14 -5.28 -1.40
CA VAL A 77 -22.00 -4.29 -0.72
C VAL A 77 -22.06 -3.03 -1.56
N GLN A 78 -23.25 -2.48 -1.73
CA GLN A 78 -23.44 -1.18 -2.39
C GLN A 78 -23.23 -0.07 -1.36
N VAL A 79 -22.22 0.76 -1.57
CA VAL A 79 -21.96 1.93 -0.73
C VAL A 79 -22.35 3.19 -1.49
N GLN A 80 -23.04 4.09 -0.79
CA GLN A 80 -23.30 5.44 -1.27
C GLN A 80 -22.32 6.38 -0.58
N PRO A 81 -21.61 7.25 -1.31
CA PRO A 81 -20.79 8.27 -0.68
C PRO A 81 -21.68 9.17 0.18
N HIS A 82 -21.26 9.42 1.42
CA HIS A 82 -21.90 10.40 2.29
C HIS A 82 -21.15 11.73 2.15
N GLY A 83 -21.55 12.57 1.19
CA GLY A 83 -20.86 13.83 0.85
C GLY A 83 -20.38 13.85 -0.60
N ASP A 84 -19.42 14.73 -0.91
CA ASP A 84 -18.86 14.86 -2.27
C ASP A 84 -18.37 13.52 -2.83
N GLU A 85 -18.60 13.28 -4.12
CA GLU A 85 -18.32 11.99 -4.80
C GLU A 85 -16.83 11.62 -4.90
N HIS A 86 -15.93 12.47 -4.40
CA HIS A 86 -14.49 12.30 -4.46
C HIS A 86 -13.94 11.82 -3.11
N ALA A 87 -13.05 10.83 -3.12
CA ALA A 87 -12.25 10.49 -1.94
C ALA A 87 -11.59 11.78 -1.40
N PRO A 88 -11.57 11.98 -0.07
CA PRO A 88 -11.03 13.21 0.51
C PRO A 88 -9.60 13.41 0.03
N GLN A 89 -9.40 14.49 -0.73
CA GLN A 89 -8.08 14.90 -1.17
C GLN A 89 -7.33 15.45 0.05
N SER A 90 -6.06 15.09 0.19
CA SER A 90 -5.21 15.70 1.20
C SER A 90 -5.22 17.22 1.00
N PRO A 91 -5.42 18.03 2.06
CA PRO A 91 -5.35 19.48 1.92
C PRO A 91 -3.97 19.88 1.38
N PRO A 92 -3.87 20.96 0.58
CA PRO A 92 -2.60 21.44 0.09
C PRO A 92 -1.66 21.74 1.26
N VAL A 93 -0.46 21.16 1.21
CA VAL A 93 0.52 21.29 2.29
C VAL A 93 1.00 22.74 2.36
N PRO A 94 0.89 23.41 3.53
CA PRO A 94 1.38 24.78 3.71
C PRO A 94 2.87 24.86 3.39
N ALA A 95 3.30 25.96 2.73
CA ALA A 95 4.70 26.16 2.40
C ALA A 95 5.57 26.15 3.68
N GLY A 96 6.53 25.23 3.74
CA GLY A 96 7.43 25.07 4.88
C GLY A 96 6.96 24.08 5.96
N ALA A 97 5.79 23.46 5.81
CA ALA A 97 5.39 22.35 6.67
C ALA A 97 6.18 21.07 6.31
N PRO A 98 6.52 20.22 7.29
CA PRO A 98 7.07 18.89 7.03
C PRO A 98 6.02 18.04 6.28
N LEU A 99 6.20 17.94 4.95
CA LEU A 99 5.32 17.24 4.01
C LEU A 99 5.02 15.80 4.46
N ASP A 100 6.05 15.14 5.00
CA ASP A 100 6.01 13.79 5.55
C ASP A 100 5.02 13.64 6.72
N VAL A 101 4.96 14.64 7.61
CA VAL A 101 4.08 14.60 8.78
C VAL A 101 2.63 14.87 8.39
N VAL A 102 2.40 15.89 7.56
CA VAL A 102 1.04 16.29 7.12
C VAL A 102 0.37 15.18 6.32
N GLU A 103 1.12 14.48 5.47
CA GLU A 103 0.58 13.39 4.66
C GLU A 103 0.39 12.09 5.46
N MET A 104 1.28 11.79 6.41
CA MET A 104 1.10 10.64 7.31
C MET A 104 -0.18 10.77 8.15
N GLU A 105 -0.48 11.98 8.63
CA GLU A 105 -1.71 12.25 9.36
C GLU A 105 -2.95 12.15 8.48
N ALA A 106 -2.89 12.67 7.24
CA ALA A 106 -4.00 12.61 6.28
C ALA A 106 -4.34 11.16 5.83
N ASN A 107 -3.37 10.24 5.92
CA ASN A 107 -3.56 8.82 5.59
C ASN A 107 -4.02 7.95 6.76
N ARG A 108 -4.22 8.50 7.96
CA ARG A 108 -4.82 7.75 9.06
C ARG A 108 -6.27 7.41 8.74
N SER A 109 -6.62 6.13 8.88
CA SER A 109 -8.01 5.68 8.90
C SER A 109 -8.70 6.29 10.13
N THR A 110 -9.61 7.24 9.93
CA THR A 110 -10.36 7.83 11.05
C THR A 110 -11.42 6.82 11.53
N LEU A 111 -11.20 6.25 12.72
CA LEU A 111 -12.10 5.31 13.39
C LEU A 111 -13.52 5.86 13.63
N ALA A 112 -13.72 7.17 13.52
CA ALA A 112 -15.04 7.80 13.68
C ALA A 112 -16.10 7.32 12.65
N ALA A 113 -15.69 6.70 11.54
CA ALA A 113 -16.61 6.17 10.53
C ALA A 113 -17.01 4.69 10.75
N ALA A 114 -16.37 3.97 11.68
CA ALA A 114 -16.50 2.51 11.77
C ALA A 114 -17.65 1.99 12.65
N THR A 115 -18.26 2.83 13.50
CA THR A 115 -19.23 2.39 14.53
C THR A 115 -20.64 2.94 14.42
N ALA A 116 -20.96 3.77 13.43
CA ALA A 116 -22.31 4.29 13.28
C ALA A 116 -23.14 3.38 12.35
N VAL A 117 -23.97 2.51 12.93
CA VAL A 117 -25.21 2.09 12.27
C VAL A 117 -26.14 3.30 12.30
N ALA A 118 -25.96 4.21 11.36
CA ALA A 118 -26.77 5.43 11.28
C ALA A 118 -28.04 5.16 10.46
N GLU A 119 -29.19 5.37 11.10
CA GLU A 119 -30.51 5.43 10.48
C GLU A 119 -30.55 6.59 9.46
N ALA A 120 -31.01 6.32 8.24
CA ALA A 120 -30.80 7.21 7.08
C ALA A 120 -31.90 8.30 6.94
N PRO A 121 -31.54 9.60 6.77
CA PRO A 121 -32.45 10.64 6.29
C PRO A 121 -32.65 10.58 4.75
N PRO A 122 -33.66 11.27 4.18
CA PRO A 122 -34.07 11.06 2.79
C PRO A 122 -33.05 11.55 1.76
N LYS A 123 -32.90 10.73 0.71
CA LYS A 123 -31.96 10.85 -0.43
C LYS A 123 -32.10 12.16 -1.23
N PRO A 124 -30.99 12.90 -1.44
CA PRO A 124 -30.82 13.72 -2.64
C PRO A 124 -30.51 12.86 -3.87
N ALA A 125 -30.75 13.42 -5.05
CA ALA A 125 -30.75 12.72 -6.33
C ALA A 125 -29.36 12.19 -6.78
N ALA A 126 -29.37 10.93 -7.24
CA ALA A 126 -28.40 10.29 -8.14
C ALA A 126 -26.90 10.36 -7.81
N ALA A 127 -26.51 10.12 -6.55
CA ALA A 127 -25.12 9.74 -6.25
C ALA A 127 -24.83 8.34 -6.83
N ARG A 128 -23.77 8.20 -7.62
CA ARG A 128 -23.40 6.91 -8.24
C ARG A 128 -22.84 6.00 -7.15
N GLY A 129 -23.62 4.99 -6.73
CA GLY A 129 -23.18 4.01 -5.74
C GLY A 129 -21.98 3.19 -6.24
N TYR A 130 -21.09 2.81 -5.33
CA TYR A 130 -19.97 1.92 -5.61
C TYR A 130 -20.28 0.52 -5.08
N SER A 131 -19.94 -0.50 -5.86
CA SER A 131 -19.99 -1.88 -5.39
C SER A 131 -18.64 -2.22 -4.78
N LEU A 132 -18.57 -2.54 -3.49
CA LEU A 132 -17.35 -2.96 -2.79
C LEU A 132 -17.42 -4.44 -2.40
N GLY A 133 -16.32 -5.16 -2.56
CA GLY A 133 -16.16 -6.55 -2.14
C GLY A 133 -14.85 -6.77 -1.36
N ASN A 134 -14.67 -7.99 -0.86
CA ASN A 134 -13.44 -8.36 -0.18
C ASN A 134 -12.27 -8.37 -1.17
N GLY A 135 -11.17 -7.71 -0.81
CA GLY A 135 -9.98 -7.58 -1.66
C GLY A 135 -9.96 -6.34 -2.55
N ASP A 136 -11.03 -5.54 -2.57
CA ASP A 136 -11.03 -4.25 -3.27
C ASP A 136 -10.05 -3.28 -2.58
N VAL A 137 -9.31 -2.51 -3.39
CA VAL A 137 -8.33 -1.53 -2.90
C VAL A 137 -9.03 -0.19 -2.64
N LEU A 138 -9.02 0.27 -1.39
CA LEU A 138 -9.59 1.56 -1.00
C LEU A 138 -8.54 2.67 -0.81
N ILE A 139 -7.31 2.28 -0.50
CA ILE A 139 -6.17 3.19 -0.29
C ILE A 139 -5.00 2.71 -1.13
N ALA A 140 -4.41 3.62 -1.90
CA ALA A 140 -3.21 3.38 -2.69
C ALA A 140 -2.22 4.53 -2.46
N ALA A 141 -1.30 4.33 -1.51
CA ALA A 141 -0.36 5.36 -1.08
C ALA A 141 1.09 5.00 -1.45
N ILE A 142 1.76 5.89 -2.19
CA ILE A 142 3.23 5.86 -2.31
C ILE A 142 3.77 6.76 -1.19
N THR A 143 4.36 6.15 -0.18
CA THR A 143 4.80 6.84 1.04
C THR A 143 6.03 6.15 1.64
N SER A 144 6.50 6.68 2.77
CA SER A 144 7.68 6.24 3.54
C SER A 144 9.02 6.43 2.82
N CYS A 145 10.03 6.83 3.61
CA CYS A 145 11.40 7.04 3.15
C CYS A 145 12.04 5.77 2.54
N THR A 146 11.54 4.57 2.84
CA THR A 146 12.11 3.31 2.31
C THR A 146 12.07 3.25 0.78
N ASN A 147 10.98 3.70 0.16
CA ASN A 147 10.82 3.68 -1.29
C ASN A 147 11.01 5.06 -1.90
N THR A 148 10.61 6.12 -1.19
CA THR A 148 10.63 7.48 -1.75
C THR A 148 12.04 8.05 -1.83
N SER A 149 12.97 7.60 -0.98
CA SER A 149 14.39 7.94 -1.08
C SER A 149 15.11 7.31 -2.29
N ASN A 150 14.47 6.38 -3.00
CA ASN A 150 15.03 5.76 -4.19
C ASN A 150 14.42 6.40 -5.47
N PRO A 151 15.15 7.31 -6.14
CA PRO A 151 14.63 8.00 -7.32
C PRO A 151 14.33 7.05 -8.48
N GLY A 152 15.03 5.91 -8.57
CA GLY A 152 14.82 4.92 -9.62
C GLY A 152 13.42 4.32 -9.59
N VAL A 153 12.91 3.98 -8.40
CA VAL A 153 11.57 3.38 -8.27
C VAL A 153 10.46 4.43 -8.42
N LEU A 154 10.68 5.68 -7.98
CA LEU A 154 9.72 6.77 -8.19
C LEU A 154 9.57 7.13 -9.67
N LEU A 155 10.69 7.22 -10.41
CA LEU A 155 10.66 7.44 -11.86
C LEU A 155 9.97 6.28 -12.59
N ALA A 156 10.24 5.04 -12.18
CA ALA A 156 9.56 3.87 -12.74
C ALA A 156 8.04 3.93 -12.51
N ALA A 157 7.58 4.35 -11.32
CA ALA A 157 6.16 4.54 -11.03
C ALA A 157 5.54 5.62 -11.93
N GLY A 158 6.22 6.76 -12.15
CA GLY A 158 5.76 7.81 -13.06
C GLY A 158 5.69 7.34 -14.52
N LEU A 159 6.66 6.57 -14.99
CA LEU A 159 6.65 5.98 -16.34
C LEU A 159 5.53 4.96 -16.52
N LEU A 160 5.25 4.16 -15.49
CA LEU A 160 4.10 3.24 -15.48
C LEU A 160 2.78 4.02 -15.57
N ALA A 161 2.62 5.08 -14.77
CA ALA A 161 1.44 5.93 -14.80
C ALA A 161 1.23 6.60 -16.16
N LYS A 162 2.30 7.13 -16.79
CA LYS A 162 2.27 7.68 -18.14
C LYS A 162 1.72 6.66 -19.15
N LYS A 163 2.29 5.46 -19.17
CA LYS A 163 1.84 4.38 -20.07
C LYS A 163 0.39 3.96 -19.82
N ALA A 164 -0.03 3.92 -18.56
CA ALA A 164 -1.42 3.60 -18.20
C ALA A 164 -2.41 4.67 -18.73
N VAL A 165 -2.06 5.96 -18.59
CA VAL A 165 -2.86 7.06 -19.12
C VAL A 165 -2.90 7.06 -20.64
N GLU A 166 -1.76 6.82 -21.31
CA GLU A 166 -1.70 6.66 -22.77
C GLU A 166 -2.55 5.49 -23.26
N ALA A 167 -2.69 4.43 -22.45
CA ALA A 167 -3.58 3.31 -22.70
C ALA A 167 -5.05 3.57 -22.30
N GLY A 168 -5.40 4.78 -21.86
CA GLY A 168 -6.77 5.18 -21.49
C GLY A 168 -7.23 4.70 -20.11
N LEU A 169 -6.33 4.15 -19.28
CA LEU A 169 -6.66 3.69 -17.93
C LEU A 169 -6.82 4.87 -16.96
N LYS A 170 -7.72 4.70 -15.99
CA LYS A 170 -7.97 5.65 -14.90
C LYS A 170 -8.16 4.89 -13.58
N VAL A 171 -7.78 5.54 -12.48
CA VAL A 171 -8.07 5.03 -11.13
C VAL A 171 -9.56 5.25 -10.83
N ALA A 172 -10.20 4.30 -10.15
CA ALA A 172 -11.59 4.45 -9.75
C ALA A 172 -11.73 5.57 -8.70
N PRO A 173 -12.77 6.42 -8.78
CA PRO A 173 -12.86 7.66 -7.99
C PRO A 173 -13.02 7.44 -6.47
N HIS A 174 -13.45 6.26 -6.05
CA HIS A 174 -13.57 5.89 -4.64
C HIS A 174 -12.24 5.46 -3.99
N ILE A 175 -11.17 5.31 -4.79
CA ILE A 175 -9.84 4.91 -4.27
C ILE A 175 -9.12 6.17 -3.81
N LYS A 176 -8.73 6.21 -2.53
CA LYS A 176 -7.92 7.30 -1.99
C LYS A 176 -6.46 7.09 -2.35
N THR A 177 -5.98 7.86 -3.33
CA THR A 177 -4.58 7.86 -3.76
C THR A 177 -3.78 8.99 -3.09
N SER A 178 -2.53 8.72 -2.69
CA SER A 178 -1.61 9.74 -2.17
C SER A 178 -0.16 9.48 -2.60
N LEU A 179 0.66 10.53 -2.68
CA LEU A 179 2.08 10.46 -3.01
C LEU A 179 2.87 11.41 -2.09
N ALA A 180 3.71 10.84 -1.22
CA ALA A 180 4.57 11.55 -0.25
C ALA A 180 6.05 11.32 -0.61
N PRO A 181 6.65 12.08 -1.54
CA PRO A 181 8.04 11.88 -1.97
C PRO A 181 9.06 12.28 -0.90
#